data_AF-A0A4Y2DRN3-F1
#
_entry.id   AF-A0A4Y2DRN3-F1
#
_cell.length_a   1.000
_cell.length_b   1.000
_cell.length_c   1.000
_cell.angle_alpha   90.00
_cell.angle_beta   90.00
_cell.angle_gamma   90.00
#
_symmetry.space_group_name_H-M   'P 1'
#
loop_
_entity.id
_entity.type
_entity.pdbx_description
1 polymer ?
#
loop_
_entity_poly.entity_id
_entity_poly.type
_entity_poly.pdbx_seq_one_letter_code
_entity_poly.pdbx_strand_id
1 'polypeptide(L)'
;MAETDNMSKLAKCRRCVRVFFTHLFSHVGLCAAVTGYAILGALTFESLEQPFEIGQRISIQGFQQRCRDELWNMTNSLPVIYEENWTYLVEMKLRQFELDLIHAIKNEGYDGTTYAEPELQWSFPGALLYSITVITTIGKPRHIIHDAFLILFCMHN
;
A
#
# COMPACT_ATOMS: atom_id res chain seq x y z
N MET A 1 -44.05 -31.67 -13.65
CA MET A 1 -43.08 -31.30 -14.71
C MET A 1 -41.87 -30.49 -14.20
N ALA A 2 -41.86 -30.00 -12.96
CA ALA A 2 -40.70 -29.29 -12.37
C ALA A 2 -39.63 -30.20 -11.74
N GLU A 3 -39.99 -31.43 -11.35
CA GLU A 3 -39.11 -32.36 -10.63
C GLU A 3 -37.98 -32.93 -11.51
N THR A 4 -38.25 -33.13 -12.81
CA THR A 4 -37.27 -33.62 -13.80
C THR A 4 -36.24 -32.56 -14.21
N ASP A 5 -36.61 -31.27 -14.18
CA ASP A 5 -35.69 -30.16 -14.48
C ASP A 5 -34.66 -29.96 -13.35
N ASN A 6 -35.09 -30.07 -12.10
CA ASN A 6 -34.24 -29.92 -10.91
C ASN A 6 -33.19 -31.05 -10.81
N MET A 7 -33.60 -32.29 -11.10
CA MET A 7 -32.69 -33.44 -11.23
C MET A 7 -31.60 -33.24 -12.29
N SER A 8 -31.92 -32.57 -13.41
CA SER A 8 -30.96 -32.30 -14.49
C SER A 8 -29.93 -31.22 -14.12
N LYS A 9 -30.35 -30.18 -13.40
CA LYS A 9 -29.50 -29.09 -12.92
C LYS A 9 -28.55 -29.57 -11.82
N LEU A 10 -29.04 -30.37 -10.88
CA LEU A 10 -28.22 -31.01 -9.83
C LEU A 10 -27.16 -31.94 -10.41
N ALA A 11 -27.51 -32.75 -11.42
CA ALA A 11 -26.56 -33.64 -12.10
C ALA A 11 -25.48 -32.87 -12.89
N LYS A 12 -25.85 -31.78 -13.57
CA LYS A 12 -24.91 -30.87 -14.27
C LYS A 12 -23.99 -30.15 -13.29
N CYS A 13 -24.53 -29.63 -12.19
CA CYS A 13 -23.76 -29.01 -11.12
C CYS A 13 -22.76 -30.00 -10.53
N ARG A 14 -23.18 -31.22 -10.19
CA ARG A 14 -22.30 -32.28 -9.66
C ARG A 14 -21.19 -32.66 -10.63
N ARG A 15 -21.49 -32.72 -11.94
CA ARG A 15 -20.48 -32.96 -12.98
C ARG A 15 -19.50 -31.79 -13.09
N CYS A 16 -19.98 -30.55 -13.09
CA CYS A 16 -19.16 -29.34 -13.18
C CYS A 16 -18.24 -29.21 -11.96
N VAL A 17 -18.77 -29.45 -10.76
CA VAL A 17 -18.04 -29.48 -9.49
C VAL A 17 -17.00 -30.60 -9.50
N ARG A 18 -17.34 -31.80 -9.96
CA ARG A 18 -16.38 -32.91 -10.07
C ARG A 18 -15.26 -32.63 -11.07
N VAL A 19 -15.55 -32.00 -12.20
CA VAL A 19 -14.54 -31.59 -13.20
C VAL A 19 -13.66 -30.47 -12.64
N PHE A 20 -14.25 -29.49 -11.96
CA PHE A 20 -13.54 -28.43 -11.24
C PHE A 20 -12.59 -29.00 -10.18
N PHE A 21 -13.06 -29.92 -9.32
CA PHE A 21 -12.21 -30.60 -8.35
C PHE A 21 -11.13 -31.48 -9.00
N THR A 22 -11.42 -32.11 -10.14
CA THR A 22 -10.41 -32.88 -10.91
C THR A 22 -9.31 -31.98 -11.45
N HIS A 23 -9.65 -30.79 -11.93
CA HIS A 23 -8.67 -29.80 -12.35
C HIS A 23 -7.92 -29.20 -11.16
N LEU A 24 -8.61 -28.81 -10.07
CA LEU A 24 -8.00 -28.29 -8.84
C LEU A 24 -7.01 -29.26 -8.18
N PHE A 25 -7.26 -30.57 -8.27
CA PHE A 25 -6.36 -31.61 -7.73
C PHE A 25 -5.18 -31.96 -8.64
N SER A 26 -5.14 -31.44 -9.87
CA SER A 26 -3.93 -31.57 -10.70
C SER A 26 -2.88 -30.56 -10.26
N HIS A 27 -1.58 -30.90 -10.40
CA HIS A 27 -0.49 -29.95 -10.17
C HIS A 27 -0.70 -28.65 -10.98
N VAL A 28 -1.25 -28.77 -12.19
CA VAL A 28 -1.56 -27.63 -13.07
C VAL A 28 -2.67 -26.74 -12.49
N GLY A 29 -3.76 -27.32 -11.99
CA GLY A 29 -4.86 -26.53 -11.42
C GLY A 29 -4.54 -25.92 -10.07
N LEU A 30 -3.71 -26.58 -9.24
CA LEU A 30 -3.18 -25.98 -8.02
C LEU A 30 -2.32 -24.75 -8.35
N CYS A 31 -1.39 -24.85 -9.31
CA CYS A 31 -0.59 -23.71 -9.75
C CYS A 31 -1.46 -22.56 -10.26
N ALA A 32 -2.45 -22.85 -11.11
CA ALA A 32 -3.37 -21.84 -11.63
C ALA A 32 -4.19 -21.16 -10.52
N ALA A 33 -4.67 -21.92 -9.54
CA ALA A 33 -5.42 -21.38 -8.40
C ALA A 33 -4.57 -20.44 -7.54
N VAL A 34 -3.31 -20.83 -7.26
CA VAL A 34 -2.36 -19.98 -6.51
C VAL A 34 -2.04 -18.70 -7.26
N THR A 35 -1.79 -18.78 -8.58
CA THR A 35 -1.57 -17.58 -9.41
C THR A 35 -2.79 -16.67 -9.43
N GLY A 36 -4.00 -17.24 -9.58
CA GLY A 36 -5.24 -16.48 -9.53
C GLY A 36 -5.44 -15.77 -8.19
N TYR A 37 -5.17 -16.46 -7.08
CA TYR A 37 -5.23 -15.86 -5.74
C TYR A 37 -4.21 -14.74 -5.55
N ALA A 38 -2.98 -14.89 -6.06
CA ALA A 38 -1.96 -13.84 -6.03
C ALA A 38 -2.36 -12.60 -6.84
N ILE A 39 -2.99 -12.77 -8.01
CA ILE A 39 -3.49 -11.66 -8.83
C ILE A 39 -4.65 -10.95 -8.12
N LEU A 40 -5.59 -11.68 -7.54
CA LEU A 40 -6.68 -11.10 -6.75
C LEU A 40 -6.14 -10.30 -5.56
N GLY A 41 -5.14 -10.82 -4.86
CA GLY A 41 -4.43 -10.10 -3.81
C GLY A 41 -3.78 -8.82 -4.34
N ALA A 42 -3.08 -8.89 -5.47
CA ALA A 42 -2.43 -7.73 -6.10
C ALA A 42 -3.42 -6.59 -6.35
N LEU A 43 -4.54 -6.90 -7.02
CA LEU A 43 -5.58 -5.91 -7.31
C LEU A 43 -6.20 -5.33 -6.05
N THR A 44 -6.38 -6.16 -5.01
CA THR A 44 -6.93 -5.73 -3.74
C THR A 44 -5.98 -4.75 -3.05
N PHE A 45 -4.70 -5.10 -2.89
CA PHE A 45 -3.71 -4.23 -2.25
C PHE A 45 -3.46 -2.95 -3.05
N GLU A 46 -3.34 -3.04 -4.36
CA GLU A 46 -3.22 -1.86 -5.22
C GLU A 46 -4.40 -0.90 -5.03
N SER A 47 -5.64 -1.41 -5.02
CA SER A 47 -6.82 -0.56 -4.86
C SER A 47 -6.94 0.11 -3.49
N LEU A 48 -6.45 -0.55 -2.44
CA LEU A 48 -6.58 -0.08 -1.05
C LEU A 48 -5.43 0.82 -0.61
N GLU A 49 -4.20 0.45 -0.96
CA GLU A 49 -2.99 1.08 -0.42
C GLU A 49 -2.43 2.18 -1.34
N GLN A 50 -2.60 2.05 -2.66
CA GLN A 50 -2.06 3.03 -3.62
C GLN A 50 -2.64 4.45 -3.42
N PRO A 51 -3.95 4.65 -3.18
CA PRO A 51 -4.49 5.99 -2.93
C PRO A 51 -3.90 6.63 -1.66
N PHE A 52 -3.67 5.81 -0.62
CA PHE A 52 -3.09 6.25 0.64
C PHE A 52 -1.61 6.63 0.48
N GLU A 53 -0.83 5.82 -0.22
CA GLU A 53 0.57 6.12 -0.57
C GLU A 53 0.69 7.45 -1.33
N ILE A 54 -0.16 7.67 -2.33
CA ILE A 54 -0.18 8.93 -3.10
C ILE A 54 -0.50 10.11 -2.18
N GLY A 55 -1.50 9.97 -1.30
CA GLY A 55 -1.86 11.01 -0.32
C GLY A 55 -0.70 11.39 0.60
N GLN A 56 0.02 10.40 1.13
CA GLN A 56 1.19 10.63 1.98
C GLN A 56 2.32 11.34 1.23
N ARG A 57 2.64 10.89 0.01
CA ARG A 57 3.65 11.53 -0.84
C ARG A 57 3.31 13.01 -1.07
N ILE A 58 2.05 13.34 -1.38
CA ILE A 58 1.60 14.73 -1.56
C ILE A 58 1.72 15.54 -0.26
N SER A 59 1.33 14.96 0.88
CA SER A 59 1.41 15.63 2.19
C SER A 59 2.85 16.00 2.57
N ILE A 60 3.78 15.04 2.46
CA ILE A 60 5.20 15.25 2.75
C ILE A 60 5.81 16.30 1.82
N GLN A 61 5.46 16.27 0.54
CA GLN A 61 5.89 17.32 -0.39
C GLN A 61 5.37 18.69 -0.01
N GLY A 62 4.12 18.79 0.44
CA GLY A 62 3.54 20.03 0.95
C GLY A 62 4.33 20.57 2.14
N PHE A 63 4.72 19.71 3.09
CA PHE A 63 5.59 20.12 4.21
C PHE A 63 6.95 20.62 3.74
N GLN A 64 7.59 19.91 2.80
CA GLN A 64 8.89 20.30 2.26
C GLN A 64 8.83 21.62 1.49
N GLN A 65 7.80 21.82 0.66
CA GLN A 65 7.59 23.07 -0.08
C GLN A 65 7.39 24.24 0.88
N ARG A 66 6.48 24.10 1.86
CA ARG A 66 6.26 25.13 2.89
C ARG A 66 7.53 25.46 3.65
N CYS A 67 8.30 24.46 4.09
CA CYS A 67 9.56 24.68 4.78
C CYS A 67 10.55 25.48 3.90
N ARG A 68 10.70 25.10 2.61
CA ARG A 68 11.55 25.85 1.67
C ARG A 68 11.08 27.29 1.48
N ASP A 69 9.79 27.51 1.29
CA ASP A 69 9.23 28.85 1.08
C ASP A 69 9.36 29.72 2.32
N GLU A 70 9.16 29.16 3.52
CA GLU A 70 9.38 29.86 4.79
C GLU A 70 10.84 30.25 4.98
N LEU A 71 11.78 29.34 4.74
CA LEU A 71 13.21 29.61 4.81
C LEU A 71 13.64 30.69 3.81
N TRP A 72 13.11 30.64 2.58
CA TRP A 72 13.36 31.63 1.55
C TRP A 72 12.79 33.00 1.91
N ASN A 73 11.57 33.05 2.45
CA ASN A 73 10.93 34.28 2.92
C ASN A 73 11.67 34.88 4.11
N MET A 74 12.16 34.07 5.04
CA MET A 74 13.00 34.55 6.15
C MET A 74 14.28 35.19 5.60
N THR A 75 14.95 34.51 4.68
CA THR A 75 16.20 35.00 4.08
C THR A 75 16.00 36.32 3.32
N ASN A 76 14.89 36.48 2.60
CA ASN A 76 14.60 37.69 1.82
C ASN A 76 13.96 38.84 2.59
N SER A 77 13.32 38.58 3.74
CA SER A 77 12.65 39.63 4.54
C SER A 77 13.63 40.41 5.43
N LEU A 78 14.87 39.95 5.55
CA LEU A 78 15.93 40.57 6.33
C LEU A 78 16.89 41.35 5.41
N PRO A 79 17.04 42.68 5.56
CA PRO A 79 17.98 43.49 4.77
C PRO A 79 19.46 43.11 4.99
N VAL A 80 19.77 42.58 6.18
CA VAL A 80 21.07 42.02 6.57
C VAL A 80 20.81 40.78 7.41
N ILE A 81 21.43 39.66 7.04
CA ILE A 81 21.28 38.38 7.73
C ILE A 81 22.32 38.32 8.86
N TYR A 82 21.86 38.37 10.11
CA TYR A 82 22.69 38.11 11.27
C TYR A 82 22.71 36.60 11.55
N GLU A 83 23.90 36.01 11.58
CA GLU A 83 24.10 34.56 11.68
C GLU A 83 23.39 33.94 12.88
N GLU A 84 23.51 34.51 14.08
CA GLU A 84 22.88 33.95 15.29
C GLU A 84 21.34 33.95 15.22
N ASN A 85 20.73 35.07 14.84
CA ASN A 85 19.28 35.18 14.73
C ASN A 85 18.72 34.31 13.60
N TRP A 86 19.42 34.26 12.46
CA TRP A 86 19.01 33.44 11.34
C TRP A 86 19.11 31.95 11.68
N THR A 87 20.23 31.53 12.28
CA THR A 87 20.46 30.12 12.66
C THR A 87 19.38 29.66 13.65
N TYR A 88 19.04 30.48 14.65
CA TYR A 88 17.98 30.17 15.60
C TYR A 88 16.60 29.99 14.93
N LEU A 89 16.24 30.90 14.01
CA LEU A 89 14.95 30.85 13.30
C LEU A 89 14.87 29.64 12.37
N VAL A 90 15.95 29.34 11.66
CA VAL A 90 16.07 28.16 10.79
C VAL A 90 15.96 26.88 11.60
N GLU A 91 16.69 26.76 12.71
CA GLU A 91 16.66 25.58 13.57
C GLU A 91 15.24 25.31 14.08
N MET A 92 14.53 26.35 14.53
CA MET A 92 13.14 26.23 14.98
C MET A 92 12.22 25.70 13.86
N LYS A 93 12.35 26.20 12.63
CA LYS A 93 11.54 25.75 11.48
C LYS A 93 11.90 24.34 11.02
N LEU A 94 13.19 24.02 11.00
CA LEU A 94 13.67 22.69 10.64
C LEU A 94 13.16 21.64 11.63
N ARG A 95 13.18 21.96 12.92
CA ARG A 95 12.68 21.08 13.98
C ARG A 95 11.18 20.82 13.86
N GLN A 96 10.40 21.84 13.47
CA GLN A 96 8.97 21.65 13.22
C GLN A 96 8.73 20.71 12.04
N PHE A 97 9.45 20.91 10.92
CA PHE A 97 9.40 20.01 9.78
C PHE A 97 9.81 18.57 10.14
N GLU A 98 10.85 18.40 10.96
CA GLU A 98 11.31 17.09 11.41
C GLU A 98 10.23 16.36 12.23
N LEU A 99 9.53 17.08 13.13
CA LEU A 99 8.44 16.50 13.91
C LEU A 99 7.27 16.04 13.03
N ASP A 100 6.88 16.85 12.05
CA ASP A 100 5.82 16.51 11.09
C ASP A 100 6.22 15.29 10.23
N LEU A 101 7.48 15.25 9.78
CA LEU A 101 8.02 14.12 9.02
C LEU A 101 8.10 12.83 9.85
N ILE A 102 8.58 12.91 11.10
CA ILE A 102 8.63 11.76 12.01
C ILE A 102 7.22 11.25 12.30
N HIS A 103 6.24 12.15 12.45
CA HIS A 103 4.85 11.77 12.64
C HIS A 103 4.33 10.96 11.45
N ALA A 104 4.55 11.43 10.23
CA ALA A 104 4.15 10.73 9.02
C ALA A 104 4.85 9.36 8.87
N ILE A 105 6.14 9.26 9.17
CA ILE A 105 6.88 7.98 9.11
C ILE A 105 6.34 6.98 10.14
N LYS A 106 6.12 7.43 11.38
CA LYS A 106 5.75 6.52 12.48
C LYS A 106 4.28 6.16 12.51
N ASN A 107 3.40 7.10 12.17
CA ASN A 107 1.96 6.95 12.38
C ASN A 107 1.20 6.76 11.06
N GLU A 108 1.72 7.27 9.94
CA GLU A 108 1.06 7.17 8.63
C GLU A 108 1.71 6.13 7.71
N GLY A 109 2.87 5.58 8.10
CA GLY A 109 3.56 4.53 7.35
C GLY A 109 4.33 5.04 6.14
N TYR A 110 4.74 6.31 6.15
CA TYR A 110 5.50 6.91 5.06
C TYR A 110 6.87 6.24 4.92
N ASP A 111 7.18 5.74 3.73
CA ASP A 111 8.36 4.93 3.42
C ASP A 111 9.62 5.74 3.08
N GLY A 112 9.51 7.07 3.05
CA GLY A 112 10.64 7.96 2.72
C GLY A 112 10.83 8.22 1.23
N THR A 113 10.00 7.66 0.35
CA THR A 113 10.14 7.81 -1.10
C THR A 113 9.77 9.22 -1.56
N THR A 114 10.72 9.91 -2.20
CA THR A 114 10.49 11.24 -2.79
C THR A 114 10.02 11.07 -4.24
N TYR A 115 9.31 12.06 -4.79
CA TYR A 115 8.89 12.10 -6.22
C TYR A 115 10.02 11.90 -7.25
N ALA A 116 11.29 11.98 -6.86
CA ALA A 116 12.41 11.59 -7.72
C ALA A 116 12.34 10.09 -8.11
N GLU A 117 11.62 9.29 -7.31
CA GLU A 117 11.28 7.91 -7.56
C GLU A 117 9.80 7.85 -8.00
N PRO A 118 9.54 7.85 -9.32
CA PRO A 118 8.17 7.84 -9.84
C PRO A 118 7.43 6.51 -9.60
N GLU A 119 8.15 5.49 -9.12
CA GLU A 119 7.58 4.16 -8.90
C GLU A 119 6.79 4.13 -7.58
N LEU A 120 5.50 3.80 -7.67
CA LEU A 120 4.63 3.54 -6.53
C LEU A 120 4.90 2.14 -5.99
N GLN A 121 5.08 2.02 -4.68
CA GLN A 121 5.26 0.73 -3.99
C GLN A 121 4.03 -0.16 -4.23
N TRP A 122 2.84 0.44 -4.19
CA TRP A 122 1.57 -0.26 -4.40
C TRP A 122 1.07 -0.23 -5.84
N SER A 123 1.98 -0.17 -6.80
CA SER A 123 1.67 -0.47 -8.21
C SER A 123 1.36 -1.96 -8.40
N PHE A 124 0.62 -2.33 -9.47
CA PHE A 124 0.29 -3.73 -9.76
C PHE A 124 1.46 -4.73 -9.58
N PRO A 125 2.66 -4.52 -10.15
CA PRO A 125 3.79 -5.45 -9.96
C PRO A 125 4.28 -5.52 -8.50
N GLY A 126 4.27 -4.39 -7.79
CA GLY A 126 4.63 -4.31 -6.38
C GLY A 126 3.62 -5.04 -5.48
N ALA A 127 2.33 -4.79 -5.70
CA ALA A 127 1.23 -5.45 -5.00
C ALA A 127 1.16 -6.97 -5.30
N LEU A 128 1.52 -7.37 -6.52
CA LEU A 128 1.63 -8.78 -6.92
C LEU A 128 2.79 -9.48 -6.22
N LEU A 129 3.97 -8.86 -6.23
CA LEU A 129 5.13 -9.37 -5.50
C LEU A 129 4.81 -9.49 -4.01
N TYR A 130 4.16 -8.49 -3.43
CA TYR A 130 3.72 -8.51 -2.05
C TYR A 130 2.77 -9.69 -1.77
N SER A 131 1.72 -9.87 -2.58
CA SER A 131 0.80 -11.00 -2.48
C SER A 131 1.51 -12.35 -2.52
N ILE A 132 2.50 -12.52 -3.40
CA ILE A 132 3.31 -13.74 -3.48
C ILE A 132 4.12 -13.95 -2.19
N THR A 133 4.74 -12.90 -1.64
CA THR A 133 5.51 -13.01 -0.38
C THR A 133 4.65 -13.37 0.84
N VAL A 134 3.39 -12.93 0.87
CA VAL A 134 2.41 -13.29 1.91
C VAL A 134 2.00 -14.75 1.76
N ILE A 135 1.64 -15.19 0.55
CA ILE A 135 1.25 -16.58 0.27
C ILE A 135 2.39 -17.57 0.57
N THR A 136 3.62 -17.21 0.20
CA THR A 136 4.81 -18.04 0.43
C THR A 136 5.34 -17.97 1.85
N THR A 137 4.70 -17.17 2.72
CA THR A 137 5.08 -16.96 4.13
C THR A 137 6.51 -16.42 4.33
N ILE A 138 7.12 -15.87 3.27
CA ILE A 138 8.46 -15.27 3.35
C ILE A 138 8.42 -14.03 4.25
N GLY A 139 7.34 -13.23 4.19
CA GLY A 139 7.01 -12.13 5.11
C GLY A 139 8.05 -11.00 5.22
N LYS A 140 7.67 -9.75 4.92
CA LYS A 140 8.53 -8.59 5.26
C LYS A 140 8.46 -8.28 6.78
N PRO A 141 9.58 -7.97 7.45
CA PRO A 141 9.59 -7.69 8.88
C PRO A 141 8.82 -6.39 9.25
N ARG A 142 7.72 -6.58 9.99
CA ARG A 142 7.14 -5.79 11.11
C ARG A 142 7.31 -4.26 11.22
N HIS A 143 7.42 -3.46 10.15
CA HIS A 143 7.43 -2.00 10.35
C HIS A 143 6.56 -1.17 9.38
N ILE A 144 5.81 -1.80 8.47
CA ILE A 144 5.09 -1.06 7.41
C ILE A 144 3.59 -1.43 7.33
N ILE A 145 3.10 -2.43 8.06
CA ILE A 145 1.82 -3.06 7.69
C ILE A 145 1.01 -3.41 8.93
N HIS A 146 0.50 -2.40 9.63
CA HIS A 146 -0.48 -2.63 10.69
C HIS A 146 -1.88 -2.95 10.15
N ASP A 147 -2.20 -2.61 8.89
CA ASP A 147 -3.59 -2.58 8.44
C ASP A 147 -3.99 -3.70 7.46
N ALA A 148 -3.08 -4.20 6.62
CA ALA A 148 -3.43 -5.24 5.65
C ALA A 148 -3.77 -6.60 6.29
N PHE A 149 -3.15 -6.94 7.43
CA PHE A 149 -3.44 -8.21 8.13
C PHE A 149 -4.80 -8.16 8.84
N LEU A 150 -5.27 -6.97 9.21
CA LEU A 150 -6.59 -6.74 9.79
C LEU A 150 -7.69 -6.82 8.73
N ILE A 151 -7.46 -6.38 7.49
CA ILE A 151 -8.48 -6.46 6.42
C ILE A 151 -8.81 -7.90 6.03
N LEU A 152 -7.82 -8.81 6.04
CA LEU A 152 -8.06 -10.23 5.76
C LEU A 152 -8.76 -10.96 6.92
N PHE A 153 -8.63 -10.46 8.16
CA PHE A 153 -9.24 -11.07 9.36
C PHE A 153 -10.59 -10.44 9.74
N CYS A 154 -10.80 -9.14 9.50
CA CYS A 154 -12.07 -8.43 9.75
C CYS A 154 -13.17 -8.77 8.74
N MET A 155 -12.86 -9.42 7.62
CA MET A 155 -13.89 -10.03 6.75
C MET A 155 -14.44 -11.35 7.33
N HIS A 156 -13.92 -11.84 8.46
CA HIS A 156 -14.37 -13.07 9.13
C HIS A 156 -14.81 -12.88 10.60
N ASN A 157 -15.06 -11.66 11.06
CA ASN A 157 -15.75 -11.43 12.35
C ASN A 157 -16.60 -10.17 12.30
#